data_AF-A0A928H6S8-F1
#
_entry.id   AF-A0A928H6S8-F1
#
_cell.length_a   1.000
_cell.length_b   1.000
_cell.length_c   1.000
_cell.angle_alpha   90.00
_cell.angle_beta   90.00
_cell.angle_gamma   90.00
#
_symmetry.space_group_name_H-M   'P 1'
#
loop_
_entity.id
_entity.type
_entity.pdbx_description
1 polymer ?
#
loop_
_entity_poly.entity_id
_entity_poly.type
_entity_poly.pdbx_seq_one_letter_code
_entity_poly.pdbx_strand_id
1 'polypeptide(L)'
;MDNQALFKIPYGLYVLTARSGGRDNGCIVNTFAQLASNPLQVGVSVCKENLTCQMVAESGIFNVTVLSQSAKFDVFKHFGYQSGKAVDKFQSLELPRSSNGLYYLTEDANSCFSCRVTGSVDLGSHTLFVAEITDMKILSDSAESVTYAYYQQHIKPAPAAVAGQSGWQCKVCGYVYEGSVLPADYVCPLCKHGAVDFVQINAAVPAAPAVPAAATAPAAKTDVPVKRWKCSICKYIYEGAELPEDYICPKCKKGAEKFVLMPPPAVWKCNICGYEHTADELPKDFTCPLCKHPATDFTKIEPQIQEKKTMDLKGSKTEANLMYAFAGESQARNKYTYYASKAKKEGYEQIAALFESTANNEKEHAKLWFKAFHGIGTTYENLLDAAAGEHEEWTEMYKNFAEVAKEEGFDELAAQFAAVALIEKRHEERYRKLAENVDKGEVWVKVGENRWECRNCGHIHVGESAPELCPVCKHPRAYFEIEAKNY
;
A
#
# COMPACT_ATOMS: atom_id res chain seq x y z
N MET A 1 17.15 7.54 3.03
CA MET A 1 16.23 7.17 1.93
C MET A 1 15.27 6.15 2.46
N ASP A 2 13.97 6.34 2.23
CA ASP A 2 12.98 5.33 2.59
C ASP A 2 12.88 4.28 1.47
N ASN A 3 13.58 3.17 1.66
CA ASN A 3 13.59 2.07 0.69
C ASN A 3 12.22 1.36 0.60
N GLN A 4 11.28 1.62 1.51
CA GLN A 4 9.95 1.03 1.44
C GLN A 4 9.15 1.56 0.24
N ALA A 5 9.48 2.74 -0.28
CA ALA A 5 8.88 3.30 -1.48
C ALA A 5 9.03 2.39 -2.71
N LEU A 6 10.10 1.58 -2.78
CA LEU A 6 10.32 0.61 -3.87
C LEU A 6 9.21 -0.45 -3.92
N PHE A 7 8.64 -0.83 -2.77
CA PHE A 7 7.53 -1.79 -2.71
C PHE A 7 6.17 -1.19 -3.11
N LYS A 8 6.11 0.12 -3.40
CA LYS A 8 4.92 0.78 -3.93
C LYS A 8 4.90 0.82 -5.47
N ILE A 9 6.00 0.44 -6.12
CA ILE A 9 6.05 0.31 -7.59
C ILE A 9 5.21 -0.92 -8.00
N PRO A 10 4.24 -0.77 -8.93
CA PRO A 10 3.41 -1.87 -9.37
C PRO A 10 4.22 -2.79 -10.30
N TYR A 11 4.79 -3.84 -9.74
CA TYR A 11 5.49 -4.87 -10.51
C TYR A 11 4.54 -5.99 -10.92
N GLY A 12 4.57 -6.40 -12.19
CA GLY A 12 4.06 -7.71 -12.59
C GLY A 12 5.03 -8.83 -12.20
N LEU A 13 4.60 -10.07 -12.30
CA LEU A 13 5.48 -11.24 -12.18
C LEU A 13 5.45 -12.08 -13.44
N TYR A 14 6.64 -12.48 -13.87
CA TYR A 14 6.85 -13.11 -15.16
C TYR A 14 7.84 -14.26 -15.05
N VAL A 15 7.69 -15.27 -15.92
CA VAL A 15 8.75 -16.26 -16.17
C VAL A 15 9.52 -15.82 -17.40
N LEU A 16 10.81 -15.56 -17.24
CA LEU A 16 11.73 -15.36 -18.35
C LEU A 16 12.41 -16.69 -18.66
N THR A 17 12.36 -17.15 -19.91
CA THR A 17 13.08 -18.33 -20.38
C THR A 17 14.13 -17.97 -21.42
N ALA A 18 15.22 -18.72 -21.42
CA ALA A 18 16.33 -18.56 -22.34
C ALA A 18 16.98 -19.91 -22.62
N ARG A 19 17.70 -19.99 -23.74
CA ARG A 19 18.47 -21.16 -24.14
C ARG A 19 19.84 -20.72 -24.66
N SER A 20 20.89 -21.35 -24.15
CA SER A 20 22.26 -21.20 -24.65
C SER A 20 23.01 -22.53 -24.49
N GLY A 21 23.94 -22.83 -25.39
CA GLY A 21 24.75 -24.06 -25.32
C GLY A 21 23.94 -25.36 -25.28
N GLY A 22 22.76 -25.39 -25.91
CA GLY A 22 21.87 -26.56 -25.93
C GLY A 22 21.06 -26.79 -24.65
N ARG A 23 21.17 -25.91 -23.65
CA ARG A 23 20.49 -26.00 -22.36
C ARG A 23 19.42 -24.93 -22.22
N ASP A 24 18.24 -25.32 -21.74
CA ASP A 24 17.16 -24.39 -21.39
C ASP A 24 17.25 -23.99 -19.92
N ASN A 25 16.87 -22.76 -19.60
CA ASN A 25 16.69 -22.31 -18.23
C ASN A 25 15.66 -21.17 -18.15
N GLY A 26 15.21 -20.89 -16.94
CA GLY A 26 14.28 -19.80 -16.68
C GLY A 26 14.38 -19.25 -15.27
N CYS A 27 13.88 -18.04 -15.07
CA CYS A 27 13.78 -17.40 -13.77
C CYS A 27 12.54 -16.51 -13.66
N ILE A 28 12.11 -16.27 -12.42
CA ILE A 28 11.12 -15.22 -12.14
C ILE A 28 11.79 -13.85 -12.31
N VAL A 29 11.11 -12.95 -13.01
CA VAL A 29 11.47 -11.53 -13.12
C VAL A 29 10.24 -10.68 -12.81
N ASN A 30 10.46 -9.44 -12.40
CA ASN A 30 9.40 -8.47 -12.08
C ASN A 30 9.60 -7.10 -12.74
N THR A 31 10.57 -7.00 -13.66
CA THR A 31 11.05 -5.76 -14.29
C THR A 31 10.71 -5.67 -15.78
N PHE A 32 9.84 -6.56 -16.29
CA PHE A 32 9.45 -6.55 -17.69
C PHE A 32 8.44 -5.43 -17.97
N ALA A 33 8.72 -4.58 -18.95
CA ALA A 33 7.84 -3.49 -19.34
C ALA A 33 7.96 -3.18 -20.84
N GLN A 34 6.87 -2.68 -21.43
CA GLN A 34 6.93 -2.04 -22.74
C GLN A 34 7.67 -0.71 -22.64
N LEU A 35 8.63 -0.50 -23.53
CA LEU A 35 9.42 0.73 -23.62
C LEU A 35 8.94 1.63 -24.76
N ALA A 36 8.51 1.04 -25.88
CA ALA A 36 7.98 1.77 -27.02
C ALA A 36 6.95 0.94 -27.79
N SER A 37 6.01 1.61 -28.45
CA SER A 37 5.00 0.99 -29.32
C SER A 37 5.40 1.01 -30.80
N ASN A 38 6.36 1.85 -31.20
CA ASN A 38 6.89 1.90 -32.56
C ASN A 38 8.37 2.38 -32.58
N PRO A 39 9.36 1.49 -32.83
CA PRO A 39 9.20 0.04 -32.95
C PRO A 39 8.69 -0.58 -31.64
N LEU A 40 8.07 -1.76 -31.72
CA LEU A 40 7.54 -2.46 -30.56
C LEU A 40 8.70 -3.01 -29.71
N GLN A 41 9.00 -2.30 -28.63
CA GLN A 41 10.17 -2.57 -27.78
C GLN A 41 9.79 -2.80 -26.33
N VAL A 42 10.54 -3.67 -25.69
CA VAL A 42 10.41 -4.05 -24.29
C VAL A 42 11.76 -4.00 -23.57
N GLY A 43 11.70 -3.88 -22.26
CA GLY A 43 12.84 -3.89 -21.37
C GLY A 43 12.67 -4.96 -20.30
N VAL A 44 13.74 -5.66 -19.95
CA VAL A 44 13.79 -6.54 -18.77
C VAL A 44 15.14 -6.44 -18.09
N SER A 45 15.12 -6.20 -16.77
CA SER A 45 16.34 -6.20 -15.96
C SER A 45 16.51 -7.53 -15.25
N VAL A 46 17.60 -8.24 -15.53
CA VAL A 46 17.85 -9.59 -15.00
C VAL A 46 19.10 -9.56 -14.11
N CYS A 47 19.02 -10.20 -12.93
CA CYS A 47 20.15 -10.28 -11.99
C CYS A 47 21.31 -11.05 -12.63
N LYS A 48 22.53 -10.50 -12.58
CA LYS A 48 23.73 -11.11 -13.17
C LYS A 48 24.10 -12.45 -12.52
N GLU A 49 23.64 -12.71 -11.30
CA GLU A 49 23.86 -13.99 -10.62
C GLU A 49 23.04 -15.13 -11.25
N ASN A 50 21.90 -14.81 -11.88
CA ASN A 50 21.03 -15.79 -12.52
C ASN A 50 21.68 -16.32 -13.79
N LEU A 51 21.76 -17.65 -13.94
CA LEU A 51 22.20 -18.30 -15.19
C LEU A 51 21.44 -17.78 -16.41
N THR A 52 20.14 -17.47 -16.25
CA THR A 52 19.31 -16.93 -17.31
C THR A 52 19.85 -15.59 -17.85
N CYS A 53 20.42 -14.72 -17.01
CA CYS A 53 21.02 -13.46 -17.47
C CYS A 53 22.18 -13.70 -18.44
N GLN A 54 23.06 -14.64 -18.11
CA GLN A 54 24.16 -15.05 -18.98
C GLN A 54 23.62 -15.64 -20.29
N MET A 55 22.63 -16.53 -20.22
CA MET A 55 22.05 -17.16 -21.41
C MET A 55 21.41 -16.14 -22.36
N VAL A 56 20.72 -15.11 -21.84
CA VAL A 56 20.16 -14.03 -22.67
C VAL A 56 21.26 -13.21 -23.31
N ALA A 57 22.33 -12.89 -22.58
CA ALA A 57 23.46 -12.15 -23.13
C ALA A 57 24.18 -12.92 -24.24
N GLU A 58 24.29 -14.25 -24.13
CA GLU A 58 24.92 -15.12 -25.12
C GLU A 58 24.05 -15.38 -26.35
N SER A 59 22.76 -15.66 -26.15
CA SER A 59 21.86 -16.07 -27.22
C SER A 59 21.21 -14.89 -27.95
N GLY A 60 21.10 -13.74 -27.28
CA GLY A 60 20.36 -12.57 -27.77
C GLY A 60 18.85 -12.78 -27.90
N ILE A 61 18.29 -13.87 -27.36
CA ILE A 61 16.86 -14.18 -27.42
C ILE A 61 16.32 -14.65 -26.06
N PHE A 62 15.08 -14.30 -25.77
CA PHE A 62 14.35 -14.76 -24.59
C PHE A 62 12.84 -14.79 -24.85
N ASN A 63 12.11 -15.54 -24.03
CA ASN A 63 10.67 -15.34 -23.88
C ASN A 63 10.35 -14.74 -22.52
N VAL A 64 9.24 -14.03 -22.45
CA VAL A 64 8.60 -13.63 -21.20
C VAL A 64 7.16 -14.11 -21.21
N THR A 65 6.82 -14.97 -20.25
CA THR A 65 5.44 -15.37 -19.98
C THR A 65 4.90 -14.56 -18.80
N VAL A 66 3.77 -13.89 -19.00
CA VAL A 66 3.06 -13.13 -17.98
C VAL A 66 2.21 -14.08 -17.16
N LEU A 67 2.53 -14.22 -15.88
CA LEU A 67 1.81 -15.10 -14.97
C LEU A 67 0.46 -14.47 -14.59
N SER A 68 -0.56 -15.31 -14.42
CA SER A 68 -1.88 -14.88 -13.98
C SER A 68 -2.05 -15.02 -12.47
N GLN A 69 -3.14 -14.46 -11.92
CA GLN A 69 -3.51 -14.65 -10.51
C GLN A 69 -3.88 -16.10 -10.14
N SER A 70 -4.12 -16.98 -11.13
CA SER A 70 -4.31 -18.41 -10.88
C SER A 70 -3.01 -19.15 -10.60
N ALA A 71 -1.85 -18.51 -10.86
CA ALA A 71 -0.55 -19.12 -10.73
C ALA A 71 -0.30 -19.71 -9.34
N LYS A 72 -0.06 -21.01 -9.29
CA LYS A 72 0.24 -21.72 -8.05
C LYS A 72 1.65 -21.37 -7.56
N PHE A 73 1.84 -21.42 -6.24
CA PHE A 73 3.15 -21.16 -5.62
C PHE A 73 4.28 -22.04 -6.20
N ASP A 74 3.94 -23.25 -6.67
CA ASP A 74 4.92 -24.17 -7.27
C ASP A 74 5.63 -23.60 -8.49
N VAL A 75 4.97 -22.77 -9.31
CA VAL A 75 5.61 -22.09 -10.45
C VAL A 75 6.73 -21.16 -9.94
N PHE A 76 6.44 -20.37 -8.91
CA PHE A 76 7.40 -19.45 -8.31
C PHE A 76 8.53 -20.20 -7.60
N LYS A 77 8.21 -21.29 -6.90
CA LYS A 77 9.20 -22.15 -6.25
C LYS A 77 10.15 -22.77 -7.29
N HIS A 78 9.61 -23.28 -8.39
CA HIS A 78 10.38 -23.93 -9.43
C HIS A 78 11.32 -22.95 -10.16
N PHE A 79 10.79 -21.82 -10.62
CA PHE A 79 11.58 -20.86 -11.39
C PHE A 79 12.35 -19.83 -10.54
N GLY A 80 11.89 -19.53 -9.32
CA GLY A 80 12.43 -18.47 -8.47
C GLY A 80 13.29 -18.92 -7.29
N TYR A 81 13.13 -20.15 -6.78
CA TYR A 81 13.81 -20.61 -5.54
C TYR A 81 14.94 -21.61 -5.81
N GLN A 82 15.24 -21.86 -7.09
CA GLN A 82 16.27 -22.79 -7.51
C GLN A 82 17.25 -22.09 -8.45
N SER A 83 18.54 -22.33 -8.28
CA SER A 83 19.56 -21.85 -9.21
C SER A 83 19.62 -22.77 -10.44
N GLY A 84 19.43 -22.19 -11.62
CA GLY A 84 19.64 -22.91 -12.89
C GLY A 84 21.07 -23.41 -13.07
N LYS A 85 22.05 -22.89 -12.32
CA LYS A 85 23.42 -23.43 -12.36
C LYS A 85 23.50 -24.84 -11.75
N ALA A 86 22.67 -25.12 -10.75
CA ALA A 86 22.67 -26.38 -10.02
C ALA A 86 21.59 -27.36 -10.47
N VAL A 87 20.45 -26.86 -10.96
CA VAL A 87 19.29 -27.68 -11.31
C VAL A 87 18.91 -27.47 -12.78
N ASP A 88 18.61 -28.54 -13.50
CA ASP A 88 17.92 -28.46 -14.78
C ASP A 88 16.42 -28.30 -14.54
N LYS A 89 15.93 -27.07 -14.69
CA LYS A 89 14.52 -26.72 -14.45
C LYS A 89 13.58 -27.25 -15.53
N PHE A 90 14.07 -27.72 -16.67
CA PHE A 90 13.22 -28.17 -17.78
C PHE A 90 13.27 -29.67 -18.01
N GLN A 91 14.13 -30.40 -17.29
CA GLN A 91 14.30 -31.85 -17.44
C GLN A 91 12.99 -32.64 -17.33
N SER A 92 12.06 -32.22 -16.46
CA SER A 92 10.79 -32.90 -16.21
C SER A 92 9.56 -32.10 -16.66
N LEU A 93 9.74 -31.06 -17.48
CA LEU A 93 8.64 -30.21 -17.92
C LEU A 93 8.30 -30.48 -19.39
N GLU A 94 7.03 -30.81 -19.64
CA GLU A 94 6.49 -30.89 -20.99
C GLU A 94 5.81 -29.57 -21.35
N LEU A 95 6.57 -28.68 -21.98
CA LEU A 95 6.10 -27.35 -22.38
C LEU A 95 6.23 -27.16 -23.89
N PRO A 96 5.37 -26.35 -24.52
CA PRO A 96 5.54 -25.97 -25.91
C PRO A 96 6.72 -25.02 -26.09
N ARG A 97 7.29 -25.01 -27.30
CA ARG A 97 8.28 -24.01 -27.73
C ARG A 97 7.63 -22.99 -28.66
N SER A 98 8.04 -21.74 -28.52
CA SER A 98 7.73 -20.67 -29.49
C SER A 98 8.59 -20.82 -30.75
N SER A 99 8.30 -20.00 -31.76
CA SER A 99 9.01 -19.96 -33.05
C SER A 99 10.51 -19.68 -32.92
N ASN A 100 10.94 -18.96 -31.88
CA ASN A 100 12.36 -18.73 -31.56
C ASN A 100 13.05 -19.92 -30.84
N GLY A 101 12.33 -21.04 -30.67
CA GLY A 101 12.87 -22.27 -30.08
C GLY A 101 12.95 -22.28 -28.56
N LEU A 102 12.37 -21.30 -27.85
CA LEU A 102 12.38 -21.24 -26.38
C LEU A 102 11.08 -21.77 -25.78
N TYR A 103 11.16 -22.38 -24.60
CA TYR A 103 9.96 -22.81 -23.87
C TYR A 103 9.15 -21.62 -23.38
N TYR A 104 7.83 -21.78 -23.28
CA TYR A 104 6.95 -20.86 -22.59
C TYR A 104 5.88 -21.61 -21.81
N LEU A 105 5.31 -20.98 -20.78
CA LEU A 105 4.24 -21.59 -19.99
C LEU A 105 2.89 -21.32 -20.67
N THR A 106 2.01 -22.32 -20.68
CA THR A 106 0.62 -22.20 -21.18
C THR A 106 -0.40 -22.14 -20.08
N GLU A 107 -0.15 -22.83 -18.96
CA GLU A 107 -0.99 -22.78 -17.77
C GLU A 107 -0.54 -21.64 -16.87
N ASP A 108 -1.45 -21.14 -16.02
CA ASP A 108 -1.15 -20.12 -15.01
C ASP A 108 -0.55 -18.83 -15.59
N ALA A 109 -0.88 -18.54 -16.85
CA ALA A 109 -0.38 -17.44 -17.64
C ALA A 109 -1.48 -16.84 -18.51
N ASN A 110 -1.38 -15.55 -18.83
CA ASN A 110 -2.32 -14.88 -19.73
C ASN A 110 -1.73 -14.48 -21.09
N SER A 111 -0.41 -14.33 -21.18
CA SER A 111 0.26 -13.93 -22.42
C SER A 111 1.73 -14.33 -22.44
N CYS A 112 2.29 -14.45 -23.64
CA CYS A 112 3.70 -14.74 -23.86
C CYS A 112 4.27 -13.85 -24.96
N PHE A 113 5.50 -13.39 -24.76
CA PHE A 113 6.25 -12.55 -25.70
C PHE A 113 7.56 -13.24 -26.04
N SER A 114 7.86 -13.37 -27.33
CA SER A 114 9.16 -13.78 -27.85
C SER A 114 9.96 -12.54 -28.21
N CYS A 115 11.19 -12.44 -27.71
CA CYS A 115 11.98 -11.23 -27.79
C CYS A 115 13.38 -11.47 -28.36
N ARG A 116 13.88 -10.49 -29.10
CA ARG A 116 15.25 -10.43 -29.62
C ARG A 116 15.94 -9.19 -29.07
N VAL A 117 17.05 -9.38 -28.38
CA VAL A 117 17.84 -8.30 -27.76
C VAL A 117 18.41 -7.39 -28.85
N THR A 118 18.19 -6.09 -28.70
CA THR A 118 18.72 -5.02 -29.57
C THR A 118 19.77 -4.18 -28.85
N GLY A 119 19.79 -4.20 -27.52
CA GLY A 119 20.79 -3.52 -26.71
C GLY A 119 20.80 -3.99 -25.25
N SER A 120 21.85 -3.60 -24.52
CA SER A 120 21.90 -3.86 -23.07
C SER A 120 22.59 -2.72 -22.32
N VAL A 121 22.24 -2.56 -21.05
CA VAL A 121 22.80 -1.57 -20.14
C VAL A 121 23.18 -2.25 -18.83
N ASP A 122 24.38 -1.97 -18.34
CA ASP A 122 24.84 -2.43 -17.02
C ASP A 122 24.25 -1.52 -15.92
N LEU A 123 23.47 -2.11 -15.00
CA LEU A 123 22.86 -1.43 -13.86
C LEU A 123 23.53 -1.80 -12.51
N GLY A 124 24.75 -2.34 -12.55
CA GLY A 124 25.46 -2.87 -11.39
C GLY A 124 25.11 -4.32 -11.12
N SER A 125 24.10 -4.57 -10.27
CA SER A 125 23.68 -5.94 -9.90
C SER A 125 22.86 -6.64 -10.99
N HIS A 126 22.27 -5.87 -11.89
CA HIS A 126 21.42 -6.35 -12.97
C HIS A 126 21.94 -5.87 -14.33
N THR A 127 21.59 -6.61 -15.38
CA THR A 127 21.69 -6.15 -16.76
C THR A 127 20.28 -5.85 -17.27
N LEU A 128 20.05 -4.65 -17.77
CA LEU A 128 18.85 -4.31 -18.53
C LEU A 128 19.05 -4.75 -19.98
N PHE A 129 18.19 -5.62 -20.48
CA PHE A 129 18.10 -5.95 -21.89
C PHE A 129 16.98 -5.14 -22.52
N VAL A 130 17.29 -4.42 -23.59
CA VAL A 130 16.32 -3.79 -24.49
C VAL A 130 16.13 -4.74 -25.67
N ALA A 131 14.88 -5.03 -26.01
CA ALA A 131 14.56 -6.03 -27.02
C ALA A 131 13.36 -5.63 -27.87
N GLU A 132 13.35 -6.12 -29.11
CA GLU A 132 12.20 -6.09 -30.00
C GLU A 132 11.32 -7.33 -29.77
N ILE A 133 10.00 -7.15 -29.80
CA ILE A 133 9.07 -8.29 -29.80
C ILE A 133 9.00 -8.89 -31.20
N THR A 134 9.37 -10.16 -31.34
CA THR A 134 9.35 -10.89 -32.60
C THR A 134 8.09 -11.74 -32.80
N ASP A 135 7.42 -12.12 -31.71
CA ASP A 135 6.17 -12.86 -31.70
C ASP A 135 5.46 -12.64 -30.35
N MET A 136 4.14 -12.68 -30.31
CA MET A 136 3.38 -12.56 -29.07
C MET A 136 2.05 -13.30 -29.16
N LYS A 137 1.63 -13.86 -28.03
CA LYS A 137 0.44 -14.70 -27.95
C LYS A 137 -0.37 -14.41 -26.71
N ILE A 138 -1.68 -14.29 -26.88
CA ILE A 138 -2.63 -14.35 -25.76
C ILE A 138 -2.88 -15.82 -25.42
N LEU A 139 -2.72 -16.16 -24.15
CA LEU A 139 -2.91 -17.51 -23.60
C LEU A 139 -4.25 -17.62 -22.85
N SER A 140 -4.76 -16.51 -22.34
CA SER A 140 -6.09 -16.41 -21.73
C SER A 140 -6.63 -14.99 -21.87
N ASP A 141 -7.87 -14.86 -22.36
CA ASP A 141 -8.55 -13.57 -22.56
C ASP A 141 -9.14 -12.99 -21.27
N SER A 142 -9.28 -13.80 -20.22
CA SER A 142 -9.96 -13.42 -18.96
C SER A 142 -9.07 -13.49 -17.71
N ALA A 143 -7.89 -14.10 -17.79
CA ALA A 143 -7.01 -14.24 -16.64
C ALA A 143 -6.23 -12.95 -16.34
N GLU A 144 -6.47 -12.36 -15.18
CA GLU A 144 -5.73 -11.19 -14.70
C GLU A 144 -4.26 -11.52 -14.42
N SER A 145 -3.35 -10.61 -14.77
CA SER A 145 -1.93 -10.74 -14.46
C SER A 145 -1.68 -10.71 -12.94
N VAL A 146 -0.75 -11.54 -12.45
CA VAL A 146 -0.29 -11.42 -11.06
C VAL A 146 0.66 -10.23 -10.90
N THR A 147 0.40 -9.43 -9.87
CA THR A 147 1.33 -8.39 -9.40
C THR A 147 2.18 -8.92 -8.24
N TYR A 148 3.34 -8.31 -8.01
CA TYR A 148 4.18 -8.65 -6.86
C TYR A 148 3.45 -8.47 -5.53
N ALA A 149 2.59 -7.44 -5.42
CA ALA A 149 1.74 -7.23 -4.26
C ALA A 149 0.74 -8.38 -4.07
N TYR A 150 0.04 -8.78 -5.14
CA TYR A 150 -0.90 -9.90 -5.13
C TYR A 150 -0.21 -11.21 -4.74
N TYR A 151 0.96 -11.48 -5.32
CA TYR A 151 1.75 -12.67 -4.99
C TYR A 151 2.08 -12.75 -3.50
N GLN A 152 2.53 -11.65 -2.88
CA GLN A 152 2.85 -11.63 -1.45
C GLN A 152 1.61 -11.83 -0.55
N GLN A 153 0.44 -11.39 -1.01
CA GLN A 153 -0.80 -11.43 -0.22
C GLN A 153 -1.58 -12.75 -0.37
N HIS A 154 -1.53 -13.37 -1.54
CA HIS A 154 -2.47 -14.44 -1.90
C HIS A 154 -1.81 -15.74 -2.37
N ILE A 155 -0.62 -15.70 -2.98
CA ILE A 155 0.00 -16.87 -3.59
C ILE A 155 1.11 -17.44 -2.72
N LYS A 156 1.98 -16.57 -2.22
CA LYS A 156 3.13 -16.96 -1.42
C LYS A 156 2.65 -17.48 -0.07
N PRO A 157 2.92 -18.75 0.30
CA PRO A 157 2.54 -19.27 1.59
C PRO A 157 3.17 -18.45 2.69
N ALA A 158 2.38 -18.13 3.72
CA ALA A 158 2.93 -17.64 4.97
C ALA A 158 3.97 -18.66 5.46
N PRO A 159 5.15 -18.22 5.92
CA PRO A 159 6.14 -19.16 6.39
C PRO A 159 5.58 -19.97 7.56
N ALA A 160 5.68 -21.30 7.48
CA ALA A 160 5.25 -22.17 8.56
C ALA A 160 6.08 -21.87 9.83
N ALA A 161 5.43 -21.76 10.98
CA ALA A 161 6.13 -21.68 12.26
C ALA A 161 6.91 -22.99 12.44
N VAL A 162 8.24 -22.90 12.58
CA VAL A 162 9.06 -24.08 12.86
C VAL A 162 8.81 -24.44 14.33
N ALA A 163 8.00 -25.48 14.56
CA ALA A 163 7.68 -25.94 15.90
C ALA A 163 8.97 -26.40 16.61
N GLY A 164 9.26 -25.80 17.78
CA GLY A 164 10.34 -26.24 18.67
C GLY A 164 11.68 -25.49 18.56
N GLN A 165 11.81 -24.47 17.70
CA GLN A 165 13.03 -23.66 17.62
C GLN A 165 12.84 -22.27 18.25
N SER A 166 13.81 -21.85 19.07
CA SER A 166 13.96 -20.48 19.55
C SER A 166 14.94 -19.72 18.65
N GLY A 167 14.56 -18.52 18.21
CA GLY A 167 15.37 -17.75 17.27
C GLY A 167 14.60 -16.61 16.61
N TRP A 168 15.01 -16.24 15.40
CA TRP A 168 14.39 -15.17 14.61
C TRP A 168 13.96 -15.70 13.25
N GLN A 169 12.68 -15.60 12.92
CA GLN A 169 12.12 -16.05 11.66
C GLN A 169 11.93 -14.87 10.69
N CYS A 170 12.45 -14.99 9.47
CA CYS A 170 12.22 -14.03 8.40
C CYS A 170 10.74 -14.08 7.96
N LYS A 171 9.98 -12.99 8.14
CA LYS A 171 8.60 -12.81 7.67
C LYS A 171 8.47 -13.00 6.16
N VAL A 172 9.55 -12.77 5.42
CA VAL A 172 9.55 -12.82 3.95
C VAL A 172 9.74 -14.23 3.41
N CYS A 173 10.60 -15.06 3.99
CA CYS A 173 10.88 -16.39 3.42
C CYS A 173 10.83 -17.55 4.41
N GLY A 174 10.63 -17.27 5.69
CA GLY A 174 10.59 -18.28 6.74
C GLY A 174 11.94 -18.74 7.27
N TYR A 175 13.06 -18.24 6.74
CA TYR A 175 14.38 -18.58 7.24
C TYR A 175 14.46 -18.30 8.74
N VAL A 176 14.89 -19.29 9.52
CA VAL A 176 15.12 -19.16 10.96
C VAL A 176 16.60 -18.94 11.19
N TYR A 177 16.93 -17.80 11.80
CA TYR A 177 18.22 -17.55 12.40
C TYR A 177 18.20 -18.11 13.83
N GLU A 178 19.03 -19.13 14.06
CA GLU A 178 19.19 -19.77 15.35
C GLU A 178 20.16 -18.96 16.22
N GLY A 179 19.63 -17.95 16.91
CA GLY A 179 20.40 -17.13 17.84
C GLY A 179 19.49 -16.31 18.75
N SER A 180 19.94 -16.07 19.97
CA SER A 180 19.17 -15.28 20.96
C SER A 180 19.04 -13.80 20.57
N VAL A 181 20.00 -13.28 19.79
CA VAL A 181 20.03 -11.89 19.30
C VAL A 181 20.32 -11.89 17.80
N LEU A 182 19.42 -11.32 17.00
CA LEU A 182 19.63 -11.10 15.57
C LEU A 182 20.53 -9.86 15.36
N PRO A 183 21.66 -9.99 14.65
CA PRO A 183 22.49 -8.83 14.31
C PRO A 183 21.69 -7.79 13.52
N ALA A 184 21.90 -6.50 13.79
CA ALA A 184 21.15 -5.42 13.15
C ALA A 184 21.42 -5.32 11.63
N ASP A 185 22.60 -5.77 11.20
CA ASP A 185 23.05 -5.89 9.81
C ASP A 185 22.79 -7.27 9.21
N TYR A 186 22.07 -8.15 9.92
CA TYR A 186 21.81 -9.50 9.44
C TYR A 186 20.98 -9.45 8.16
N VAL A 187 21.51 -10.10 7.12
CA VAL A 187 20.82 -10.25 5.83
C VAL A 187 20.40 -11.71 5.70
N CYS A 188 19.10 -11.93 5.52
CA CYS A 188 18.54 -13.25 5.32
C CYS A 188 19.29 -13.97 4.20
N PRO A 189 19.90 -15.15 4.45
CA PRO A 189 20.69 -15.83 3.44
C PRO A 189 19.83 -16.32 2.27
N LEU A 190 18.53 -16.56 2.50
CA LEU A 190 17.58 -17.04 1.49
C LEU A 190 17.03 -15.90 0.63
N CYS A 191 16.42 -14.87 1.23
CA CYS A 191 15.74 -13.82 0.47
C CYS A 191 16.48 -12.49 0.40
N LYS A 192 17.63 -12.36 1.07
CA LYS A 192 18.46 -11.14 1.11
C LYS A 192 17.81 -9.90 1.75
N HIS A 193 16.69 -10.09 2.45
CA HIS A 193 16.07 -9.03 3.26
C HIS A 193 16.80 -8.85 4.59
N GLY A 194 16.83 -7.62 5.09
CA GLY A 194 17.55 -7.26 6.33
C GLY A 194 16.83 -7.69 7.61
N ALA A 195 17.49 -7.47 8.75
CA ALA A 195 17.04 -7.85 10.09
C ALA A 195 15.63 -7.33 10.45
N VAL A 196 15.20 -6.21 9.87
CA VAL A 196 13.85 -5.62 10.06
C VAL A 196 12.71 -6.55 9.61
N ASP A 197 13.01 -7.49 8.73
CA ASP A 197 12.07 -8.46 8.22
C ASP A 197 12.03 -9.75 9.04
N PHE A 198 12.72 -9.81 10.18
CA PHE A 198 12.68 -10.94 11.10
C PHE A 198 11.79 -10.67 12.31
N VAL A 199 11.16 -11.73 12.83
CA VAL A 199 10.38 -11.74 14.06
C VAL A 199 10.90 -12.81 14.99
N GLN A 200 10.92 -12.54 16.29
CA GLN A 200 11.37 -13.51 17.28
C GLN A 200 10.36 -14.65 17.42
N ILE A 201 10.85 -15.89 17.44
CA ILE A 201 10.07 -17.10 17.69
C ILE A 201 10.59 -17.79 18.96
N ASN A 202 9.67 -18.21 19.84
CA ASN A 202 9.98 -18.91 21.09
C ASN A 202 9.39 -20.33 21.04
N ALA A 203 10.12 -21.33 21.55
CA ALA A 203 9.63 -22.70 21.65
C ALA A 203 8.47 -22.80 22.66
N ALA A 204 7.31 -23.27 22.21
CA ALA A 204 6.15 -23.47 23.08
C ALA A 204 6.26 -24.79 23.88
N VAL A 205 5.95 -24.73 25.18
CA VAL A 205 5.71 -25.89 26.06
C VAL A 205 4.20 -26.24 26.00
N PRO A 206 3.77 -27.52 26.07
CA PRO A 206 2.36 -27.89 25.90
C PRO A 206 1.46 -27.44 27.07
N ALA A 207 0.19 -27.21 26.76
CA ALA A 207 -0.81 -26.52 27.57
C ALA A 207 -1.43 -27.30 28.75
N ALA A 208 -1.90 -26.57 29.77
CA ALA A 208 -2.93 -26.95 30.75
C ALA A 208 -3.67 -25.67 31.29
N PRO A 209 -4.88 -25.78 31.86
CA PRO A 209 -6.04 -24.91 31.53
C PRO A 209 -6.24 -23.63 32.38
N ALA A 210 -7.14 -22.79 31.87
CA ALA A 210 -7.51 -21.40 32.21
C ALA A 210 -7.96 -21.11 33.66
N VAL A 211 -7.70 -19.89 34.18
CA VAL A 211 -8.60 -18.68 34.24
C VAL A 211 -7.74 -17.40 34.53
N PRO A 212 -8.24 -16.13 34.51
CA PRO A 212 -7.59 -15.04 33.76
C PRO A 212 -7.01 -13.94 34.66
N ALA A 213 -5.94 -13.29 34.21
CA ALA A 213 -5.57 -11.97 34.70
C ALA A 213 -5.11 -11.10 33.54
N ALA A 214 -5.79 -9.97 33.40
CA ALA A 214 -5.53 -8.92 32.43
C ALA A 214 -4.06 -8.46 32.48
N ALA A 215 -3.43 -8.37 31.31
CA ALA A 215 -2.21 -7.61 31.12
C ALA A 215 -2.22 -7.03 29.71
N THR A 216 -2.33 -5.71 29.69
CA THR A 216 -2.22 -4.75 28.60
C THR A 216 -1.14 -5.08 27.57
N ALA A 217 -1.53 -5.07 26.29
CA ALA A 217 -0.62 -5.04 25.14
C ALA A 217 0.17 -3.71 25.09
N PRO A 218 1.45 -3.70 24.66
CA PRO A 218 2.16 -2.46 24.40
C PRO A 218 1.61 -1.80 23.12
N ALA A 219 1.33 -0.51 23.21
CA ALA A 219 0.80 0.31 22.14
C ALA A 219 1.68 0.26 20.88
N ALA A 220 1.02 0.14 19.73
CA ALA A 220 1.62 0.36 18.42
C ALA A 220 2.24 1.77 18.36
N LYS A 221 3.47 1.87 17.84
CA LYS A 221 4.09 3.18 17.56
C LYS A 221 3.28 3.88 16.48
N THR A 222 2.62 4.97 16.86
CA THR A 222 1.96 5.89 15.95
C THR A 222 2.99 6.88 15.42
N ASP A 223 3.06 7.05 14.10
CA ASP A 223 3.89 8.07 13.42
C ASP A 223 3.29 9.49 13.58
N VAL A 224 2.89 9.84 14.80
CA VAL A 224 2.55 11.22 15.14
C VAL A 224 3.83 11.87 15.70
N PRO A 225 4.25 13.06 15.24
CA PRO A 225 5.39 13.75 15.84
C PRO A 225 5.14 13.96 17.33
N VAL A 226 5.87 13.21 18.16
CA VAL A 226 5.74 13.26 19.62
C VAL A 226 6.44 14.52 20.12
N LYS A 227 5.66 15.53 20.50
CA LYS A 227 6.17 16.71 21.18
C LYS A 227 6.49 16.33 22.64
N ARG A 228 7.48 16.99 23.23
CA ARG A 228 7.93 16.75 24.62
C ARG A 228 7.77 18.03 25.41
N TRP A 229 7.20 17.98 26.60
CA TRP A 229 7.08 19.13 27.50
C TRP A 229 7.74 18.83 28.83
N LYS A 230 8.49 19.79 29.37
CA LYS A 230 9.17 19.67 30.66
C LYS A 230 8.50 20.55 31.70
N CYS A 231 8.11 19.94 32.82
CA CYS A 231 7.64 20.69 33.98
C CYS A 231 8.76 21.60 34.51
N SER A 232 8.52 22.91 34.50
CA SER A 232 9.44 23.94 35.00
C SER A 232 9.80 23.75 36.48
N ILE A 233 8.89 23.18 37.28
CA ILE A 233 9.04 22.94 38.72
C ILE A 233 9.88 21.69 39.01
N CYS A 234 9.40 20.51 38.60
CA CYS A 234 10.00 19.23 39.01
C CYS A 234 10.74 18.49 37.89
N LYS A 235 10.85 19.09 36.71
CA LYS A 235 11.55 18.57 35.54
C LYS A 235 10.97 17.26 34.97
N TYR A 236 9.78 16.85 35.39
CA TYR A 236 9.03 15.76 34.77
C TYR A 236 8.79 16.03 33.27
N ILE A 237 8.93 15.01 32.44
CA ILE A 237 8.75 15.11 30.98
C ILE A 237 7.46 14.40 30.60
N TYR A 238 6.58 15.09 29.89
CA TYR A 238 5.39 14.55 29.25
C TYR A 238 5.66 14.45 27.74
N GLU A 239 5.24 13.35 27.12
CA GLU A 239 5.41 13.09 25.69
C GLU A 239 4.04 12.78 25.08
N GLY A 240 3.65 13.49 24.03
CA GLY A 240 2.34 13.35 23.40
C GLY A 240 2.20 14.21 22.13
N ALA A 241 1.08 14.08 21.42
CA ALA A 241 0.79 14.93 20.26
C ALA A 241 0.55 16.39 20.70
N GLU A 242 -0.18 16.56 21.81
CA GLU A 242 -0.50 17.82 22.48
C GLU A 242 -0.49 17.64 24.01
N LEU A 243 -0.34 18.73 24.75
CA LEU A 243 -0.44 18.76 26.21
C LEU A 243 -1.88 19.17 26.58
N PRO A 244 -2.70 18.29 27.17
CA PRO A 244 -4.06 18.62 27.57
C PRO A 244 -4.09 19.82 28.53
N GLU A 245 -5.07 20.71 28.37
CA GLU A 245 -5.19 21.91 29.20
C GLU A 245 -5.40 21.59 30.69
N ASP A 246 -6.04 20.46 30.98
CA ASP A 246 -6.31 19.93 32.32
C ASP A 246 -5.17 19.03 32.85
N TYR A 247 -4.06 18.90 32.12
CA TYR A 247 -2.99 17.99 32.49
C TYR A 247 -2.32 18.39 33.82
N ILE A 248 -2.33 17.47 34.79
CA ILE A 248 -1.69 17.68 36.09
C ILE A 248 -0.37 16.89 36.14
N CYS A 249 0.73 17.59 36.43
CA CYS A 249 2.04 16.96 36.60
C CYS A 249 1.97 15.86 37.67
N PRO A 250 2.32 14.60 37.34
CA PRO A 250 2.19 13.49 38.29
C PRO A 250 3.16 13.62 39.47
N LYS A 251 4.29 14.33 39.29
CA LYS A 251 5.31 14.54 40.32
C LYS A 251 5.02 15.72 41.27
N CYS A 252 4.68 16.90 40.74
CA CYS A 252 4.52 18.10 41.58
C CYS A 252 3.09 18.64 41.68
N LYS A 253 2.11 17.96 41.06
CA LYS A 253 0.68 18.29 41.13
C LYS A 253 0.31 19.71 40.68
N LYS A 254 1.13 20.32 39.82
CA LYS A 254 0.83 21.61 39.16
C LYS A 254 0.29 21.36 37.76
N GLY A 255 -0.56 22.26 37.28
CA GLY A 255 -1.26 22.10 36.01
C GLY A 255 -0.35 22.30 34.79
N ALA A 256 -0.97 22.22 33.62
CA ALA A 256 -0.33 22.30 32.32
C ALA A 256 0.44 23.62 32.12
N GLU A 257 0.05 24.69 32.81
CA GLU A 257 0.70 26.01 32.75
C GLU A 257 2.15 26.01 33.23
N LYS A 258 2.58 24.95 33.91
CA LYS A 258 3.98 24.78 34.36
C LYS A 258 4.84 23.96 33.41
N PHE A 259 4.30 23.48 32.30
CA PHE A 259 5.04 22.71 31.30
C PHE A 259 5.53 23.61 30.16
N VAL A 260 6.81 23.51 29.85
CA VAL A 260 7.44 24.23 28.73
C VAL A 260 7.75 23.24 27.62
N LEU A 261 7.35 23.55 26.39
CA LEU A 261 7.66 22.74 25.22
C LEU A 261 9.19 22.64 25.07
N MET A 262 9.70 21.42 24.97
CA MET A 262 11.11 21.16 24.72
C MET A 262 11.38 21.20 23.21
N PRO A 263 12.54 21.73 22.79
CA PRO A 263 13.00 21.53 21.42
C PRO A 263 13.16 20.03 21.14
N PRO A 264 13.03 19.60 19.87
CA PRO A 264 13.27 18.21 19.51
C PRO A 264 14.71 17.80 19.88
N PRO A 265 14.93 16.54 20.31
CA PRO A 265 16.26 16.07 20.67
C PRO A 265 17.20 16.16 19.47
N ALA A 266 18.47 16.52 19.74
CA ALA A 266 19.47 16.67 18.69
C ALA A 266 19.78 15.32 18.03
N VAL A 267 20.07 15.36 16.73
CA VAL A 267 20.54 14.18 15.99
C VAL A 267 22.04 14.30 15.84
N TRP A 268 22.77 13.28 16.29
CA TRP A 268 24.22 13.17 16.15
C TRP A 268 24.53 12.18 15.05
N LYS A 269 25.30 12.59 14.05
CA LYS A 269 25.69 11.70 12.95
C LYS A 269 27.17 11.38 13.02
N CYS A 270 27.49 10.10 12.98
CA CYS A 270 28.85 9.63 12.86
C CYS A 270 29.42 10.03 11.50
N ASN A 271 30.53 10.77 11.50
CA ASN A 271 31.21 11.23 10.29
C ASN A 271 31.85 10.10 9.48
N ILE A 272 32.04 8.93 10.10
CA ILE A 272 32.71 7.79 9.46
C ILE A 272 31.73 6.90 8.71
N CYS A 273 30.65 6.46 9.37
CA CYS A 273 29.71 5.49 8.80
C CYS A 273 28.30 6.03 8.59
N GLY A 274 28.04 7.28 8.99
CA GLY A 274 26.73 7.90 8.84
C GLY A 274 25.66 7.43 9.83
N TYR A 275 26.02 6.67 10.88
CA TYR A 275 25.08 6.28 11.93
C TYR A 275 24.51 7.51 12.63
N GLU A 276 23.18 7.57 12.76
CA GLU A 276 22.46 8.67 13.42
C GLU A 276 21.99 8.22 14.81
N HIS A 277 22.26 9.05 15.82
CA HIS A 277 21.87 8.85 17.20
C HIS A 277 21.12 10.06 17.72
N THR A 278 19.91 9.85 18.22
CA THR A 278 19.06 10.95 18.73
C THR A 278 19.23 11.06 20.23
N ALA A 279 19.88 12.13 20.69
CA ALA A 279 20.10 12.43 22.09
C ALA A 279 20.32 13.93 22.32
N ASP A 280 19.86 14.45 23.46
CA ASP A 280 20.05 15.86 23.82
C ASP A 280 21.55 16.22 23.89
N GLU A 281 22.37 15.30 24.42
CA GLU A 281 23.83 15.36 24.42
C GLU A 281 24.41 13.96 24.19
N LEU A 282 25.58 13.88 23.55
CA LEU A 282 26.29 12.62 23.34
C LEU A 282 27.25 12.36 24.51
N PRO A 283 27.13 11.24 25.24
CA PRO A 283 28.09 10.89 26.30
C PRO A 283 29.52 10.84 25.77
N LYS A 284 30.52 11.25 26.58
CA LYS A 284 31.92 11.31 26.13
C LYS A 284 32.51 9.92 25.81
N ASP A 285 32.00 8.90 26.46
CA ASP A 285 32.33 7.48 26.26
C ASP A 285 31.46 6.80 25.20
N PHE A 286 30.55 7.55 24.57
CA PHE A 286 29.71 7.02 23.51
C PHE A 286 30.56 6.52 22.36
N THR A 287 30.25 5.31 21.90
CA THR A 287 30.97 4.65 20.82
C THR A 287 29.97 4.29 19.74
N CYS A 288 30.27 4.64 18.49
CA CYS A 288 29.40 4.34 17.36
C CYS A 288 29.09 2.83 17.35
N PRO A 289 27.81 2.40 17.40
CA PRO A 289 27.47 0.99 17.43
C PRO A 289 27.85 0.27 16.14
N LEU A 290 27.91 0.99 15.00
CA LEU A 290 28.26 0.43 13.69
C LEU A 290 29.77 0.37 13.45
N CYS A 291 30.48 1.50 13.52
CA CYS A 291 31.91 1.54 13.15
C CYS A 291 32.88 1.60 14.34
N LYS A 292 32.37 1.60 15.57
CA LYS A 292 33.16 1.63 16.82
C LYS A 292 34.04 2.86 17.03
N HIS A 293 33.84 3.91 16.23
CA HIS A 293 34.50 5.19 16.42
C HIS A 293 33.92 5.97 17.62
N PRO A 294 34.75 6.75 18.33
CA PRO A 294 34.36 7.48 19.53
C PRO A 294 33.38 8.64 19.26
N ALA A 295 32.77 9.15 20.32
CA ALA A 295 31.87 10.30 20.31
C ALA A 295 32.44 11.55 19.60
N THR A 296 33.77 11.71 19.60
CA THR A 296 34.46 12.82 18.90
C THR A 296 34.28 12.79 17.38
N ASP A 297 33.96 11.62 16.83
CA ASP A 297 33.72 11.45 15.39
C ASP A 297 32.24 11.63 15.02
N PHE A 298 31.44 12.20 15.91
CA PHE A 298 30.05 12.59 15.65
C PHE A 298 29.93 14.10 15.48
N THR A 299 29.21 14.51 14.44
CA THR A 299 28.78 15.91 14.29
C THR A 299 27.33 16.02 14.75
N LYS A 300 27.05 17.05 15.56
CA LYS A 300 25.68 17.44 15.89
C LYS A 300 25.03 17.99 14.61
N ILE A 301 24.03 17.29 14.11
CA ILE A 301 23.13 17.81 13.10
C ILE A 301 22.10 18.65 13.85
N GLU A 302 22.29 19.96 13.80
CA GLU A 302 21.19 20.86 14.12
C GLU A 302 20.07 20.56 13.12
N PRO A 303 18.84 20.30 13.59
CA PRO A 303 17.73 20.06 12.68
C PRO A 303 17.54 21.32 11.85
N GLN A 304 18.06 21.30 10.63
CA GLN A 304 17.61 22.17 9.57
C GLN A 304 16.19 21.68 9.28
N ILE A 305 15.22 22.20 10.03
CA ILE A 305 13.85 22.25 9.57
C ILE A 305 13.93 23.11 8.32
N GLN A 306 14.23 22.50 7.17
CA GLN A 306 13.67 23.01 5.94
C GLN A 306 12.18 22.92 6.19
N GLU A 307 11.59 24.03 6.62
CA GLU A 307 10.17 24.25 6.49
C GLU A 307 9.86 23.75 5.09
N LYS A 308 9.16 22.61 5.00
CA LYS A 308 8.50 22.24 3.75
C LYS A 308 7.67 23.46 3.49
N LYS A 309 8.12 24.30 2.55
CA LYS A 309 7.45 25.53 2.19
C LYS A 309 6.08 25.05 1.73
N THR A 310 5.12 25.04 2.64
CA THR A 310 3.71 24.85 2.33
C THR A 310 3.47 26.01 1.40
N MET A 311 3.45 25.72 0.11
CA MET A 311 2.98 26.70 -0.85
C MET A 311 1.55 26.95 -0.43
N ASP A 312 1.33 28.06 0.25
CA ASP A 312 0.01 28.50 0.62
C ASP A 312 -0.68 28.86 -0.69
N LEU A 313 -1.49 27.90 -1.18
CA LEU A 313 -2.25 28.07 -2.40
C LEU A 313 -3.41 29.04 -2.19
N LYS A 314 -3.78 29.32 -0.93
CA LYS A 314 -4.97 30.07 -0.57
C LYS A 314 -4.98 31.47 -1.17
N GLY A 315 -6.02 31.78 -1.92
CA GLY A 315 -6.20 33.05 -2.62
C GLY A 315 -5.33 33.22 -3.88
N SER A 316 -4.56 32.20 -4.28
CA SER A 316 -3.77 32.24 -5.51
C SER A 316 -4.60 31.90 -6.74
N LYS A 317 -4.15 32.36 -7.92
CA LYS A 317 -4.73 31.91 -9.19
C LYS A 317 -4.55 30.40 -9.41
N THR A 318 -3.54 29.79 -8.80
CA THR A 318 -3.27 28.36 -8.93
C THR A 318 -4.30 27.54 -8.17
N GLU A 319 -4.74 27.98 -6.99
CA GLU A 319 -5.85 27.35 -6.27
C GLU A 319 -7.14 27.39 -7.11
N ALA A 320 -7.49 28.55 -7.68
CA ALA A 320 -8.63 28.67 -8.58
C ALA A 320 -8.52 27.75 -9.80
N ASN A 321 -7.32 27.64 -10.40
CA ASN A 321 -7.07 26.72 -11.51
C ASN A 321 -7.24 25.24 -11.09
N LEU A 322 -6.79 24.87 -9.89
CA LEU A 322 -6.91 23.51 -9.36
C LEU A 322 -8.38 23.16 -9.06
N MET A 323 -9.15 24.09 -8.48
CA MET A 323 -10.59 23.91 -8.28
C MET A 323 -11.33 23.76 -9.60
N TYR A 324 -10.98 24.58 -10.61
CA TYR A 324 -11.56 24.49 -11.94
C TYR A 324 -11.22 23.17 -12.63
N ALA A 325 -9.96 22.72 -12.53
CA ALA A 325 -9.53 21.42 -13.05
C ALA A 325 -10.29 20.28 -12.35
N PHE A 326 -10.39 20.31 -11.01
CA PHE A 326 -11.15 19.31 -10.25
C PHE A 326 -12.62 19.24 -10.68
N ALA A 327 -13.27 20.39 -10.86
CA ALA A 327 -14.64 20.45 -11.37
C ALA A 327 -14.75 19.86 -12.78
N GLY A 328 -13.82 20.21 -13.67
CA GLY A 328 -13.76 19.69 -15.04
C GLY A 328 -13.59 18.17 -15.10
N GLU A 329 -12.63 17.63 -14.36
CA GLU A 329 -12.36 16.18 -14.29
C GLU A 329 -13.53 15.41 -13.66
N SER A 330 -14.16 15.98 -12.62
CA SER A 330 -15.34 15.37 -11.98
C SER A 330 -16.54 15.32 -12.91
N GLN A 331 -16.76 16.37 -13.72
CA GLN A 331 -17.77 16.36 -14.77
C GLN A 331 -17.43 15.39 -15.90
N ALA A 332 -16.16 15.30 -16.30
CA ALA A 332 -15.69 14.39 -17.34
C ALA A 332 -15.94 12.93 -16.95
N ARG A 333 -15.55 12.53 -15.72
CA ARG A 333 -15.84 11.21 -15.15
C ARG A 333 -17.31 10.84 -15.30
N ASN A 334 -18.23 11.68 -14.82
CA ASN A 334 -19.67 11.38 -14.86
C ASN A 334 -20.22 11.34 -16.29
N LYS A 335 -19.81 12.26 -17.17
CA LYS A 335 -20.21 12.20 -18.59
C LYS A 335 -19.78 10.89 -19.24
N TYR A 336 -18.54 10.47 -19.01
CA TYR A 336 -17.99 9.26 -19.63
C TYR A 336 -18.66 7.99 -19.12
N THR A 337 -19.05 7.89 -17.84
CA THR A 337 -19.85 6.75 -17.36
C THR A 337 -21.26 6.71 -17.98
N TYR A 338 -21.88 7.87 -18.23
CA TYR A 338 -23.16 7.94 -18.94
C TYR A 338 -23.01 7.54 -20.42
N TYR A 339 -21.94 7.98 -21.08
CA TYR A 339 -21.64 7.62 -22.46
C TYR A 339 -21.31 6.14 -22.61
N ALA A 340 -20.60 5.55 -21.64
CA ALA A 340 -20.39 4.10 -21.60
C ALA A 340 -21.73 3.34 -21.56
N SER A 341 -22.65 3.77 -20.70
CA SER A 341 -23.99 3.17 -20.60
C SER A 341 -24.77 3.27 -21.92
N LYS A 342 -24.64 4.40 -22.63
CA LYS A 342 -25.26 4.60 -23.94
C LYS A 342 -24.63 3.72 -25.01
N ALA A 343 -23.29 3.67 -25.09
CA ALA A 343 -22.54 2.82 -26.02
C ALA A 343 -22.88 1.34 -25.83
N LYS A 344 -23.02 0.88 -24.57
CA LYS A 344 -23.45 -0.47 -24.24
C LYS A 344 -24.86 -0.79 -24.75
N LYS A 345 -25.82 0.13 -24.55
CA LYS A 345 -27.20 -0.01 -25.08
C LYS A 345 -27.25 -0.10 -26.60
N GLU A 346 -26.25 0.43 -27.30
CA GLU A 346 -26.12 0.38 -28.77
C GLU A 346 -25.28 -0.80 -29.27
N GLY A 347 -24.77 -1.65 -28.37
CA GLY A 347 -23.97 -2.83 -28.71
C GLY A 347 -22.47 -2.56 -28.92
N TYR A 348 -21.99 -1.34 -28.67
CA TYR A 348 -20.57 -0.98 -28.77
C TYR A 348 -19.80 -1.28 -27.49
N GLU A 349 -19.68 -2.56 -27.12
CA GLU A 349 -19.07 -3.00 -25.87
C GLU A 349 -17.61 -2.52 -25.69
N GLN A 350 -16.80 -2.52 -26.75
CA GLN A 350 -15.42 -2.00 -26.68
C GLN A 350 -15.38 -0.49 -26.38
N ILE A 351 -16.27 0.28 -27.01
CA ILE A 351 -16.35 1.73 -26.80
C ILE A 351 -16.85 2.03 -25.38
N ALA A 352 -17.81 1.25 -24.89
CA ALA A 352 -18.28 1.35 -23.50
C ALA A 352 -17.14 1.11 -22.49
N ALA A 353 -16.36 0.04 -22.70
CA ALA A 353 -15.20 -0.27 -21.86
C ALA A 353 -14.13 0.84 -21.90
N LEU A 354 -13.89 1.44 -23.07
CA LEU A 354 -12.96 2.58 -23.20
C LEU A 354 -13.49 3.82 -22.45
N PHE A 355 -14.79 4.13 -22.55
CA PHE A 355 -15.36 5.22 -21.78
C PHE A 355 -15.26 4.98 -20.26
N GLU A 356 -15.51 3.76 -19.78
CA GLU A 356 -15.35 3.42 -18.36
C GLU A 356 -13.89 3.53 -17.90
N SER A 357 -12.95 3.07 -18.73
CA SER A 357 -11.51 3.21 -18.47
C SER A 357 -11.10 4.68 -18.37
N THR A 358 -11.52 5.51 -19.33
CA THR A 358 -11.25 6.96 -19.32
C THR A 358 -11.89 7.63 -18.10
N ALA A 359 -13.14 7.29 -17.75
CA ALA A 359 -13.78 7.81 -16.54
C ALA A 359 -12.99 7.49 -15.25
N ASN A 360 -12.36 6.31 -15.19
CA ASN A 360 -11.48 5.95 -14.08
C ASN A 360 -10.16 6.74 -14.08
N ASN A 361 -9.63 7.10 -15.25
CA ASN A 361 -8.47 8.00 -15.34
C ASN A 361 -8.83 9.40 -14.83
N GLU A 362 -9.97 9.96 -15.26
CA GLU A 362 -10.38 11.31 -14.80
C GLU A 362 -10.67 11.35 -13.30
N LYS A 363 -11.13 10.23 -12.72
CA LYS A 363 -11.22 10.08 -11.26
C LYS A 363 -9.85 10.22 -10.58
N GLU A 364 -8.79 9.63 -11.13
CA GLU A 364 -7.44 9.76 -10.58
C GLU A 364 -6.84 11.16 -10.84
N HIS A 365 -7.12 11.78 -11.99
CA HIS A 365 -6.75 13.18 -12.24
C HIS A 365 -7.42 14.13 -11.23
N ALA A 366 -8.74 14.03 -11.06
CA ALA A 366 -9.49 14.81 -10.06
C ALA A 366 -8.90 14.63 -8.65
N LYS A 367 -8.52 13.41 -8.28
CA LYS A 367 -7.90 13.11 -6.98
C LYS A 367 -6.54 13.78 -6.79
N LEU A 368 -5.72 13.92 -7.84
CA LEU A 368 -4.47 14.67 -7.78
C LEU A 368 -4.73 16.14 -7.43
N TRP A 369 -5.69 16.75 -8.11
CA TRP A 369 -6.04 18.16 -7.91
C TRP A 369 -6.68 18.39 -6.54
N PHE A 370 -7.65 17.57 -6.17
CA PHE A 370 -8.31 17.64 -4.85
C PHE A 370 -7.31 17.55 -3.69
N LYS A 371 -6.35 16.61 -3.77
CA LYS A 371 -5.26 16.51 -2.77
C LYS A 371 -4.39 17.76 -2.70
N ALA A 372 -4.22 18.48 -3.80
CA ALA A 372 -3.35 19.64 -3.88
C ALA A 372 -3.98 20.89 -3.26
N PHE A 373 -5.26 21.18 -3.56
CA PHE A 373 -5.91 22.42 -3.09
C PHE A 373 -6.75 22.22 -1.82
N HIS A 374 -7.33 21.04 -1.60
CA HIS A 374 -8.21 20.75 -0.47
C HIS A 374 -7.55 19.82 0.55
N GLY A 375 -6.96 18.72 0.06
CA GLY A 375 -6.42 17.64 0.87
C GLY A 375 -7.43 16.50 1.07
N ILE A 376 -6.95 15.38 1.62
CA ILE A 376 -7.77 14.23 2.02
C ILE A 376 -7.34 13.85 3.43
N GLY A 377 -8.22 14.06 4.40
CA GLY A 377 -7.99 13.80 5.81
C GLY A 377 -8.27 12.35 6.21
N THR A 378 -8.37 12.14 7.52
CA THR A 378 -8.89 10.92 8.13
C THR A 378 -10.36 10.70 7.74
N THR A 379 -10.87 9.48 7.90
CA THR A 379 -12.30 9.18 7.65
C THR A 379 -13.23 10.07 8.46
N TYR A 380 -12.89 10.38 9.71
CA TYR A 380 -13.67 11.29 10.54
C TYR A 380 -13.74 12.70 9.95
N GLU A 381 -12.58 13.28 9.59
CA GLU A 381 -12.49 14.62 9.00
C GLU A 381 -13.25 14.69 7.66
N ASN A 382 -13.07 13.68 6.80
CA ASN A 382 -13.75 13.63 5.50
C ASN A 382 -15.28 13.47 5.64
N LEU A 383 -15.79 12.80 6.68
CA LEU A 383 -17.23 12.71 6.95
C LEU A 383 -17.80 14.07 7.40
N LEU A 384 -17.05 14.83 8.19
CA LEU A 384 -17.46 16.19 8.59
C LEU A 384 -17.41 17.17 7.41
N ASP A 385 -16.38 17.07 6.58
CA ASP A 385 -16.24 17.83 5.34
C ASP A 385 -17.41 17.57 4.38
N ALA A 386 -17.73 16.29 4.13
CA ALA A 386 -18.89 15.91 3.33
C ALA A 386 -20.20 16.44 3.94
N ALA A 387 -20.40 16.31 5.25
CA ALA A 387 -21.60 16.82 5.91
C ALA A 387 -21.74 18.36 5.79
N ALA A 388 -20.63 19.09 5.79
CA ALA A 388 -20.64 20.55 5.60
C ALA A 388 -21.03 20.92 4.16
N GLY A 389 -20.48 20.23 3.16
CA GLY A 389 -20.88 20.40 1.76
C GLY A 389 -22.36 20.12 1.54
N GLU A 390 -22.85 18.96 2.00
CA GLU A 390 -24.27 18.59 1.92
C GLU A 390 -25.16 19.65 2.59
N HIS A 391 -24.74 20.19 3.74
CA HIS A 391 -25.47 21.25 4.45
C HIS A 391 -25.63 22.51 3.59
N GLU A 392 -24.54 23.00 2.98
CA GLU A 392 -24.57 24.14 2.06
C GLU A 392 -25.47 23.86 0.86
N GLU A 393 -25.40 22.65 0.30
CA GLU A 393 -26.20 22.26 -0.86
C GLU A 393 -27.71 22.35 -0.59
N TRP A 394 -28.22 21.80 0.52
CA TRP A 394 -29.67 21.82 0.76
C TRP A 394 -30.20 23.11 1.42
N THR A 395 -29.38 23.81 2.22
CA THR A 395 -29.80 25.05 2.88
C THR A 395 -29.74 26.28 1.99
N GLU A 396 -28.74 26.33 1.10
CA GLU A 396 -28.45 27.49 0.28
C GLU A 396 -28.57 27.15 -1.21
N MET A 397 -27.71 26.28 -1.75
CA MET A 397 -27.57 26.10 -3.20
C MET A 397 -28.86 25.65 -3.90
N TYR A 398 -29.38 24.45 -3.55
CA TYR A 398 -30.56 23.89 -4.20
C TYR A 398 -31.84 24.66 -3.87
N LYS A 399 -31.92 25.27 -2.68
CA LYS A 399 -33.02 26.15 -2.32
C LYS A 399 -33.06 27.37 -3.26
N ASN A 400 -31.92 28.05 -3.42
CA ASN A 400 -31.80 29.20 -4.32
C ASN A 400 -32.05 28.80 -5.78
N PHE A 401 -31.54 27.64 -6.23
CA PHE A 401 -31.77 27.15 -7.59
C PHE A 401 -33.25 26.84 -7.86
N ALA A 402 -33.95 26.25 -6.88
CA ALA A 402 -35.38 26.01 -6.99
C ALA A 402 -36.19 27.31 -7.08
N GLU A 403 -35.84 28.32 -6.27
CA GLU A 403 -36.47 29.64 -6.29
C GLU A 403 -36.26 30.34 -7.64
N VAL A 404 -35.01 30.42 -8.13
CA VAL A 404 -34.69 31.03 -9.44
C VAL A 404 -35.39 30.28 -10.59
N ALA A 405 -35.33 28.95 -10.60
CA ALA A 405 -36.02 28.16 -11.63
C ALA A 405 -37.54 28.40 -11.61
N LYS A 406 -38.13 28.61 -10.43
CA LYS A 406 -39.56 28.92 -10.30
C LYS A 406 -39.89 30.31 -10.83
N GLU A 407 -39.05 31.30 -10.54
CA GLU A 407 -39.20 32.68 -11.03
C GLU A 407 -39.09 32.77 -12.56
N GLU A 408 -38.21 31.97 -13.16
CA GLU A 408 -38.02 31.89 -14.62
C GLU A 408 -39.07 31.02 -15.33
N GLY A 409 -39.97 30.36 -14.57
CA GLY A 409 -41.06 29.53 -15.11
C GLY A 409 -40.67 28.08 -15.44
N PHE A 410 -39.50 27.61 -14.98
CA PHE A 410 -39.05 26.22 -15.10
C PHE A 410 -39.56 25.35 -13.94
N ASP A 411 -40.88 25.22 -13.83
CA ASP A 411 -41.57 24.58 -12.71
C ASP A 411 -41.11 23.15 -12.41
N GLU A 412 -40.81 22.36 -13.44
CA GLU A 412 -40.33 20.98 -13.27
C GLU A 412 -38.93 20.94 -12.67
N LEU A 413 -38.02 21.80 -13.13
CA LEU A 413 -36.66 21.90 -12.59
C LEU A 413 -36.67 22.44 -11.15
N ALA A 414 -37.54 23.42 -10.87
CA ALA A 414 -37.74 23.91 -9.51
C ALA A 414 -38.17 22.79 -8.55
N ALA A 415 -39.14 21.96 -8.96
CA ALA A 415 -39.56 20.81 -8.17
C ALA A 415 -38.45 19.76 -8.00
N GLN A 416 -37.66 19.51 -9.05
CA GLN A 416 -36.51 18.60 -8.98
C GLN A 416 -35.43 19.11 -8.01
N PHE A 417 -35.04 20.38 -8.11
CA PHE A 417 -34.07 20.98 -7.18
C PHE A 417 -34.54 20.92 -5.73
N ALA A 418 -35.81 21.25 -5.47
CA ALA A 418 -36.39 21.15 -4.13
C ALA A 418 -36.40 19.71 -3.60
N ALA A 419 -36.68 18.73 -4.47
CA ALA A 419 -36.63 17.31 -4.10
C ALA A 419 -35.21 16.83 -3.82
N VAL A 420 -34.22 17.28 -4.60
CA VAL A 420 -32.80 16.98 -4.37
C VAL A 420 -32.32 17.55 -3.05
N ALA A 421 -32.71 18.78 -2.69
CA ALA A 421 -32.40 19.36 -1.38
C ALA A 421 -32.85 18.46 -0.19
N LEU A 422 -34.02 17.81 -0.30
CA LEU A 422 -34.48 16.87 0.74
C LEU A 422 -33.62 15.61 0.84
N ILE A 423 -33.01 15.19 -0.27
CA ILE A 423 -32.08 14.05 -0.32
C ILE A 423 -30.74 14.43 0.31
N GLU A 424 -30.18 15.58 -0.05
CA GLU A 424 -28.88 16.03 0.49
C GLU A 424 -28.95 16.27 2.01
N LYS A 425 -30.10 16.73 2.53
CA LYS A 425 -30.34 16.76 3.98
C LYS A 425 -30.19 15.38 4.63
N ARG A 426 -30.68 14.31 3.99
CA ARG A 426 -30.52 12.93 4.49
C ARG A 426 -29.07 12.45 4.36
N HIS A 427 -28.31 12.92 3.38
CA HIS A 427 -26.88 12.65 3.29
C HIS A 427 -26.12 13.32 4.45
N GLU A 428 -26.40 14.59 4.75
CA GLU A 428 -25.83 15.27 5.92
C GLU A 428 -26.09 14.48 7.21
N GLU A 429 -27.36 14.13 7.48
CA GLU A 429 -27.75 13.36 8.67
C GLU A 429 -26.98 12.03 8.78
N ARG A 430 -26.81 11.34 7.65
CA ARG A 430 -26.04 10.09 7.58
C ARG A 430 -24.56 10.31 7.89
N TYR A 431 -23.92 11.28 7.24
CA TYR A 431 -22.49 11.53 7.43
C TYR A 431 -22.18 12.00 8.86
N ARG A 432 -23.02 12.86 9.44
CA ARG A 432 -22.89 13.25 10.86
C ARG A 432 -23.02 12.06 11.80
N LYS A 433 -23.98 11.16 11.54
CA LYS A 433 -24.15 9.97 12.38
C LYS A 433 -22.97 9.01 12.26
N LEU A 434 -22.41 8.85 11.06
CA LEU A 434 -21.20 8.06 10.84
C LEU A 434 -19.98 8.69 11.51
N ALA A 435 -19.82 10.01 11.43
CA ALA A 435 -18.74 10.73 12.10
C ALA A 435 -18.81 10.55 13.63
N GLU A 436 -20.00 10.67 14.21
CA GLU A 436 -20.25 10.40 15.63
C GLU A 436 -19.85 8.96 16.03
N ASN A 437 -20.19 7.97 15.20
CA ASN A 437 -19.80 6.58 15.45
C ASN A 437 -18.27 6.40 15.41
N VAL A 438 -17.59 7.07 14.48
CA VAL A 438 -16.12 7.00 14.38
C VAL A 438 -15.46 7.66 15.61
N ASP A 439 -15.92 8.85 15.98
CA ASP A 439 -15.42 9.62 17.13
C ASP A 439 -15.57 8.85 18.45
N LYS A 440 -16.74 8.23 18.66
CA LYS A 440 -17.03 7.44 19.86
C LYS A 440 -16.47 6.01 19.83
N GLY A 441 -15.85 5.58 18.72
CA GLY A 441 -15.38 4.20 18.56
C GLY A 441 -16.51 3.16 18.46
N GLU A 442 -17.72 3.58 18.11
CA GLU A 442 -18.92 2.75 18.05
C GLU A 442 -19.19 2.15 16.65
N VAL A 443 -18.23 2.21 15.73
CA VAL A 443 -18.40 1.67 14.37
C VAL A 443 -18.71 0.17 14.41
N TRP A 444 -18.08 -0.55 15.33
CA TRP A 444 -18.20 -2.01 15.49
C TRP A 444 -18.58 -2.43 16.91
N VAL A 445 -19.03 -1.48 17.73
CA VAL A 445 -19.45 -1.72 19.11
C VAL A 445 -20.71 -0.89 19.36
N LYS A 446 -21.74 -1.51 19.91
CA LYS A 446 -22.98 -0.85 20.28
C LYS A 446 -23.44 -1.37 21.64
N VAL A 447 -24.06 -0.49 22.43
CA VAL A 447 -24.60 -0.85 23.73
C VAL A 447 -25.71 -1.89 23.55
N GLY A 448 -25.63 -2.99 24.31
CA GLY A 448 -26.61 -4.08 24.28
C GLY A 448 -26.36 -5.11 23.17
N GLU A 449 -27.24 -6.11 23.09
CA GLU A 449 -27.12 -7.17 22.09
C GLU A 449 -27.46 -6.65 20.69
N ASN A 450 -26.50 -6.74 19.77
CA ASN A 450 -26.64 -6.31 18.39
C ASN A 450 -26.41 -7.48 17.43
N ARG A 451 -27.01 -7.39 16.24
CA ARG A 451 -26.82 -8.38 15.16
C ARG A 451 -25.93 -7.76 14.09
N TRP A 452 -24.77 -8.37 13.89
CA TRP A 452 -23.74 -7.91 12.97
C TRP A 452 -23.68 -8.85 11.77
N GLU A 453 -23.88 -8.31 10.58
CA GLU A 453 -23.79 -9.06 9.33
C GLU A 453 -22.44 -8.84 8.66
N CYS A 454 -21.77 -9.94 8.30
CA CYS A 454 -20.57 -9.89 7.49
C CYS A 454 -20.94 -9.66 6.02
N ARG A 455 -20.66 -8.48 5.49
CA ARG A 455 -20.95 -8.12 4.08
C ARG A 455 -20.25 -8.98 3.04
N ASN A 456 -19.19 -9.69 3.45
CA ASN A 456 -18.47 -10.58 2.54
C ASN A 456 -19.19 -11.92 2.33
N CYS A 457 -19.88 -12.47 3.34
CA CYS A 457 -20.43 -13.83 3.25
C CYS A 457 -21.79 -14.03 3.92
N GLY A 458 -22.43 -12.97 4.43
CA GLY A 458 -23.74 -13.02 5.10
C GLY A 458 -23.74 -13.65 6.50
N HIS A 459 -22.58 -13.90 7.11
CA HIS A 459 -22.55 -14.46 8.46
C HIS A 459 -23.12 -13.45 9.47
N ILE A 460 -24.13 -13.88 10.24
CA ILE A 460 -24.68 -13.10 11.35
C ILE A 460 -23.99 -13.48 12.66
N HIS A 461 -23.36 -12.49 13.28
CA HIS A 461 -22.85 -12.55 14.64
C HIS A 461 -23.79 -11.81 15.59
N VAL A 462 -24.05 -12.39 16.77
CA VAL A 462 -24.88 -11.76 17.80
C VAL A 462 -23.99 -11.41 18.99
N GLY A 463 -23.93 -10.12 19.34
CA GLY A 463 -23.10 -9.62 20.43
C GLY A 463 -23.03 -8.09 20.48
N GLU A 464 -22.44 -7.55 21.55
CA GLU A 464 -22.25 -6.08 21.69
C GLU A 464 -21.30 -5.51 20.64
N SER A 465 -20.40 -6.34 20.09
CA SER A 465 -19.43 -5.93 19.09
C SER A 465 -19.32 -6.92 17.94
N ALA A 466 -18.93 -6.44 16.77
CA ALA A 466 -18.56 -7.31 15.67
C ALA A 466 -17.24 -8.04 15.99
N PRO A 467 -17.08 -9.30 15.60
CA PRO A 467 -15.88 -10.07 15.91
C PRO A 467 -14.67 -9.55 15.12
N GLU A 468 -13.47 -9.69 15.68
CA GLU A 468 -12.20 -9.28 15.03
C GLU A 468 -11.99 -9.97 13.67
N LEU A 469 -12.43 -11.23 13.57
CA LEU A 469 -12.43 -12.02 12.34
C LEU A 469 -13.78 -12.72 12.18
N CYS A 470 -14.32 -12.74 10.97
CA CYS A 470 -15.49 -13.52 10.65
C CYS A 470 -15.21 -15.02 10.89
N PRO A 471 -16.00 -15.73 11.70
CA PRO A 471 -15.76 -17.14 11.99
C PRO A 471 -15.94 -18.03 10.75
N VAL A 472 -16.68 -17.56 9.74
CA VAL A 472 -16.94 -18.27 8.48
C VAL A 472 -15.86 -17.97 7.45
N CYS A 473 -15.79 -16.73 6.94
CA CYS A 473 -14.93 -16.39 5.81
C CYS A 473 -13.56 -15.79 6.20
N LYS A 474 -13.26 -15.67 7.50
CA LYS A 474 -11.99 -15.17 8.06
C LYS A 474 -11.61 -13.74 7.66
N HIS A 475 -12.53 -12.97 7.06
CA HIS A 475 -12.31 -11.55 6.79
C HIS A 475 -12.36 -10.71 8.08
N PRO A 476 -11.62 -9.58 8.13
CA PRO A 476 -11.51 -8.76 9.33
C PRO A 476 -12.83 -8.07 9.71
N ARG A 477 -12.90 -7.59 10.95
CA ARG A 477 -14.03 -6.83 11.52
C ARG A 477 -14.56 -5.72 10.62
N ALA A 478 -13.69 -5.12 9.80
CA ALA A 478 -14.03 -4.08 8.83
C ALA A 478 -15.15 -4.46 7.84
N TYR A 479 -15.45 -5.74 7.67
CA TYR A 479 -16.51 -6.23 6.79
C TYR A 479 -17.86 -6.38 7.49
N PHE A 480 -17.96 -6.14 8.80
CA PHE A 480 -19.22 -6.23 9.54
C PHE A 480 -19.96 -4.90 9.58
N GLU A 481 -21.27 -4.97 9.48
CA GLU A 481 -22.21 -3.88 9.71
C GLU A 481 -23.41 -4.36 10.54
N ILE A 482 -24.24 -3.45 11.03
CA ILE A 482 -25.49 -3.82 11.71
C ILE A 482 -26.46 -4.43 10.68
N GLU A 483 -27.02 -5.60 10.99
CA GLU A 483 -28.03 -6.28 10.16
C GLU A 483 -29.22 -5.32 9.90
N ALA A 484 -29.44 -4.98 8.63
CA ALA A 484 -30.59 -4.18 8.22
C ALA A 484 -31.79 -5.09 7.95
N LYS A 485 -32.96 -4.78 8.54
CA LYS A 485 -34.23 -5.46 8.24
C LYS A 485 -35.17 -4.50 7.52
N ASN A 486 -35.18 -4.61 6.19
CA ASN A 486 -35.91 -3.72 5.28
C ASN A 486 -36.72 -4.49 4.22
N TYR A 487 -37.27 -5.65 4.61
CA TYR A 487 -38.16 -6.49 3.81
C TYR A 487 -39.41 -6.91 4.60
#